data_AF-A0A9D7CXS3-F1
#
_entry.id   AF-A0A9D7CXS3-F1
#
_cell.length_a   1.000
_cell.length_b   1.000
_cell.length_c   1.000
_cell.angle_alpha   90.00
_cell.angle_beta   90.00
_cell.angle_gamma   90.00
#
_symmetry.space_group_name_H-M   'P 1'
#
loop_
_entity.id
_entity.type
_entity.pdbx_description
1 polymer ?
#
loop_
_entity_poly.entity_id
_entity_poly.type
_entity_poly.pdbx_seq_one_letter_code
_entity_poly.pdbx_strand_id
1 'polypeptide(L)'
;MQTKPLAAHVVAALFQLRERTMPITLDTVTEVLGAAPKTDVRAALSALHKEGVVDVTRMRLTLRGLALGCALAGATLPPLERERARATAA
;
A
#
# COMPACT_ATOMS: atom_id res chain seq x y z
N MET A 1 -5.05 12.49 -4.30
CA MET A 1 -3.96 11.48 -4.44
C MET A 1 -3.98 10.77 -5.80
N GLN A 2 -2.82 10.57 -6.45
CA GLN A 2 -2.74 9.67 -7.61
C GLN A 2 -2.86 8.20 -7.14
N THR A 3 -3.81 7.46 -7.69
CA THR A 3 -4.16 6.09 -7.25
C THR A 3 -3.10 5.04 -7.61
N LYS A 4 -2.42 5.20 -8.75
CA LYS A 4 -1.39 4.25 -9.23
C LYS A 4 -0.15 4.18 -8.32
N PRO A 5 0.48 5.30 -7.90
CA PRO A 5 1.61 5.22 -6.98
C PRO A 5 1.21 4.61 -5.63
N LEU A 6 -0.01 4.87 -5.13
CA LEU A 6 -0.47 4.29 -3.87
C LEU A 6 -0.56 2.75 -3.92
N ALA A 7 -1.05 2.18 -5.02
CA ALA A 7 -1.13 0.72 -5.17
C ALA A 7 0.24 0.03 -5.07
N ALA A 8 1.27 0.59 -5.73
CA ALA A 8 2.63 0.06 -5.65
C ALA A 8 3.19 0.13 -4.21
N HIS A 9 2.93 1.23 -3.50
CA HIS A 9 3.34 1.38 -2.10
C HIS A 9 2.60 0.41 -1.18
N VAL A 10 1.31 0.16 -1.40
CA VAL A 10 0.54 -0.83 -0.64
C VAL A 10 1.12 -2.23 -0.82
N VAL A 11 1.46 -2.62 -2.06
CA VAL A 11 2.09 -3.92 -2.32
C VAL A 11 3.46 -4.02 -1.64
N ALA A 12 4.30 -2.99 -1.75
CA ALA A 12 5.61 -2.96 -1.09
C ALA A 12 5.50 -3.02 0.44
N ALA A 13 4.55 -2.28 1.03
CA ALA A 13 4.30 -2.30 2.47
C ALA A 13 3.83 -3.67 2.96
N LEU A 14 2.86 -4.29 2.27
CA LEU A 14 2.41 -5.66 2.58
C LEU A 14 3.53 -6.68 2.42
N PHE A 15 4.41 -6.50 1.43
CA PHE A 15 5.57 -7.36 1.23
C PHE A 15 6.56 -7.25 2.38
N GLN A 16 6.85 -6.04 2.88
CA GLN A 16 7.70 -5.83 4.05
C GLN A 16 7.07 -6.39 5.34
N LEU A 17 5.75 -6.23 5.50
CA LEU A 17 5.03 -6.68 6.68
C LEU A 17 4.84 -8.21 6.74
N ARG A 18 5.06 -8.95 5.65
CA ARG A 18 4.76 -10.39 5.55
C ARG A 18 5.48 -11.25 6.59
N GLU A 19 6.67 -10.83 7.03
CA GLU A 19 7.52 -11.57 7.98
C GLU A 19 7.16 -11.26 9.44
N ARG A 20 6.23 -10.33 9.67
CA ARG A 20 5.74 -10.06 11.02
C ARG A 20 4.96 -11.26 11.55
N THR A 21 5.21 -11.57 12.81
CA THR A 21 4.45 -12.54 13.61
C THR A 21 3.08 -12.03 14.03
N MET A 22 2.86 -10.71 13.99
CA MET A 22 1.58 -10.09 14.33
C MET A 22 0.63 -10.00 13.13
N PRO A 23 -0.69 -10.05 13.35
CA PRO A 23 -1.67 -9.91 12.27
C PRO A 23 -1.56 -8.53 11.61
N ILE A 24 -1.52 -8.52 10.27
CA ILE A 24 -1.54 -7.30 9.48
C ILE A 24 -2.98 -6.78 9.42
N THR A 25 -3.17 -5.51 9.74
CA THR A 25 -4.46 -4.81 9.67
C THR A 25 -4.37 -3.57 8.80
N LEU A 26 -5.51 -3.01 8.41
CA LEU A 26 -5.56 -1.73 7.68
C LEU A 26 -4.82 -0.61 8.42
N ASP A 27 -4.87 -0.60 9.76
CA ASP A 27 -4.16 0.38 10.58
C ASP A 27 -2.64 0.21 10.46
N THR A 28 -2.13 -1.02 10.59
CA THR A 28 -0.69 -1.29 10.44
C THR A 28 -0.17 -0.92 9.04
N VAL A 29 -0.96 -1.16 7.99
CA VAL A 29 -0.59 -0.77 6.62
C VAL A 29 -0.58 0.75 6.48
N THR A 30 -1.57 1.44 7.04
CA THR A 30 -1.65 2.90 6.99
C THR A 30 -0.51 3.56 7.76
N GLU A 31 -0.13 3.00 8.92
CA GLU A 31 1.01 3.45 9.71
C GLU A 31 2.33 3.34 8.95
N VAL A 32 2.57 2.20 8.27
CA VAL A 32 3.76 2.01 7.42
C VAL A 32 3.80 3.00 6.27
N LEU A 33 2.65 3.28 5.66
CA LEU A 33 2.57 4.22 4.55
C LEU A 33 2.76 5.68 5.00
N GLY A 34 2.27 6.05 6.19
CA GLY A 34 2.48 7.33 6.89
C GLY A 34 1.96 8.60 6.20
N ALA A 35 1.74 8.55 4.88
CA ALA A 35 1.43 9.70 4.02
C ALA A 35 0.03 9.62 3.39
N ALA A 36 -0.57 8.43 3.33
CA ALA A 36 -1.88 8.21 2.73
C ALA A 36 -2.98 8.17 3.81
N PRO A 37 -4.15 8.80 3.59
CA PRO A 37 -5.28 8.66 4.50
C PRO A 37 -5.84 7.22 4.43
N LYS A 38 -6.36 6.73 5.56
CA LYS A 38 -6.91 5.37 5.70
C LYS A 38 -7.99 5.03 4.67
N THR A 39 -8.77 6.04 4.23
CA THR A 39 -9.78 5.89 3.17
C THR A 39 -9.17 5.50 1.83
N ASP A 40 -8.06 6.12 1.44
CA ASP A 40 -7.40 5.89 0.16
C ASP A 40 -6.66 4.56 0.19
N VAL A 41 -6.03 4.22 1.32
CA VAL A 41 -5.42 2.90 1.55
C VAL A 41 -6.47 1.79 1.43
N ARG A 42 -7.65 1.98 2.03
CA ARG A 42 -8.77 1.03 1.90
C ARG A 42 -9.22 0.89 0.46
N ALA A 43 -9.40 2.00 -0.26
CA ALA A 43 -9.81 1.99 -1.67
C ALA A 43 -8.78 1.26 -2.55
N ALA A 44 -7.49 1.52 -2.34
CA ALA A 44 -6.41 0.83 -3.05
C ALA A 44 -6.38 -0.68 -2.75
N LEU A 45 -6.53 -1.08 -1.48
CA LEU A 45 -6.64 -2.49 -1.10
C LEU A 45 -7.84 -3.16 -1.76
N SER A 46 -9.01 -2.51 -1.79
CA SER A 46 -10.19 -3.04 -2.46
C SER A 46 -9.99 -3.19 -3.98
N ALA A 47 -9.29 -2.26 -4.64
CA ALA A 47 -8.95 -2.39 -6.06
C ALA A 47 -7.99 -3.55 -6.31
N LEU A 48 -6.90 -3.63 -5.54
CA LEU A 48 -5.91 -4.73 -5.61
C LEU A 48 -6.52 -6.10 -5.30
N HIS A 49 -7.57 -6.15 -4.48
CA HIS A 49 -8.32 -7.36 -4.22
C HIS A 49 -9.09 -7.84 -5.44
N LYS A 50 -9.80 -6.93 -6.11
CA LYS A 50 -10.53 -7.22 -7.34
C LYS A 50 -9.59 -7.67 -8.47
N GLU A 51 -8.37 -7.14 -8.49
CA GLU A 51 -7.32 -7.55 -9.44
C GLU A 51 -6.63 -8.88 -9.09
N GLY A 52 -6.94 -9.44 -7.91
CA GLY A 52 -6.35 -10.70 -7.44
C GLY A 52 -4.89 -10.59 -6.98
N VAL A 53 -4.44 -9.38 -6.64
CA VAL A 53 -3.09 -9.10 -6.14
C VAL A 53 -3.02 -9.26 -4.62
N VAL A 54 -4.08 -8.88 -3.92
CA VAL A 54 -4.20 -8.93 -2.46
C VAL A 54 -5.42 -9.74 -2.05
N ASP A 55 -5.31 -10.63 -1.07
CA ASP A 55 -6.45 -11.15 -0.34
C ASP A 55 -6.75 -10.22 0.84
N VAL A 56 -7.78 -9.37 0.68
CA VAL A 56 -8.16 -8.38 1.70
C VAL A 56 -8.83 -9.04 2.90
N THR A 57 -9.38 -10.24 2.77
CA THR A 57 -9.97 -10.94 3.93
C THR A 57 -8.88 -11.42 4.89
N ARG A 58 -7.69 -11.72 4.36
CA ARG A 58 -6.54 -12.20 5.14
C ARG A 58 -5.43 -11.17 5.30
N MET A 59 -5.55 -9.97 4.71
CA MET A 59 -4.47 -8.97 4.63
C MET A 59 -3.14 -9.54 4.13
N ARG A 60 -3.19 -10.35 3.06
CA ARG A 60 -2.01 -11.03 2.52
C ARG A 60 -1.90 -10.85 1.01
N LEU A 61 -0.67 -10.83 0.50
CA LEU A 61 -0.44 -10.91 -0.93
C LEU A 61 -0.84 -12.30 -1.45
N THR A 62 -1.48 -12.35 -2.62
CA THR A 62 -1.61 -13.59 -3.40
C THR A 62 -0.26 -13.93 -4.04
N LEU A 63 -0.16 -15.05 -4.76
CA LEU A 63 1.06 -15.37 -5.51
C LEU A 63 1.46 -14.26 -6.50
N ARG A 64 0.47 -13.64 -7.18
CA ARG A 64 0.71 -12.53 -8.12
C ARG A 64 1.22 -11.29 -7.38
N GLY A 65 0.59 -10.96 -6.25
CA GLY A 65 1.05 -9.85 -5.42
C GLY A 65 2.42 -10.08 -4.81
N LEU A 66 2.75 -11.32 -4.47
CA LEU A 66 4.07 -11.67 -3.94
C LEU A 66 5.15 -11.46 -5.00
N ALA A 67 4.91 -11.89 -6.25
CA ALA A 67 5.84 -11.66 -7.35
C ALA A 67 6.10 -10.16 -7.60
N LEU A 68 5.03 -9.33 -7.57
CA LEU A 68 5.15 -7.88 -7.64
C LEU A 68 5.91 -7.30 -6.45
N GLY A 69 5.58 -7.74 -5.23
CA GLY A 69 6.27 -7.33 -4.01
C GLY A 69 7.77 -7.65 -4.05
N CYS A 70 8.15 -8.85 -4.53
CA CYS A 70 9.54 -9.23 -4.76
C CYS A 70 10.21 -8.34 -5.81
N ALA A 71 9.54 -8.04 -6.92
CA ALA A 71 10.11 -7.18 -7.97
C ALA A 71 10.31 -5.73 -7.48
N LEU A 72 9.46 -5.27 -6.56
CA LEU A 72 9.59 -3.96 -5.91
C LEU A 72 10.58 -3.97 -4.74
N ALA A 73 10.97 -5.14 -4.24
CA ALA A 73 11.90 -5.27 -3.13
C ALA A 73 13.28 -4.75 -3.54
N GLY A 74 13.66 -3.58 -3.01
CA GLY A 74 14.91 -2.89 -3.36
C GLY A 74 14.75 -1.79 -4.43
N ALA A 75 13.55 -1.63 -5.01
CA ALA A 75 13.25 -0.49 -5.87
C ALA A 75 12.94 0.76 -5.02
N THR A 76 13.53 1.90 -5.37
CA THR A 76 13.15 3.19 -4.79
C THR A 76 11.84 3.65 -5.41
N LEU A 77 10.75 3.54 -4.65
CA LEU A 77 9.46 4.07 -5.08
C LEU A 77 9.45 5.61 -4.96
N PRO A 78 8.84 6.33 -5.93
CA PRO A 78 8.64 7.77 -5.82
C PRO A 78 7.85 8.09 -4.55
N PRO A 79 8.17 9.18 -3.81
CA PRO A 79 7.47 9.48 -2.58
C PRO A 79 5.97 9.66 -2.81
N LEU A 80 5.15 9.17 -1.87
CA LEU A 80 3.74 9.51 -1.80
C LEU A 80 3.62 11.00 -1.45
N GLU A 81 3.39 11.84 -2.45
CA GLU A 81 3.12 13.26 -2.22
C GLU A 81 1.87 13.40 -1.36
N ARG A 82 2.03 13.95 -0.15
CA ARG A 82 0.90 14.50 0.59
C ARG A 82 0.43 15.71 -0.20
N GLU A 83 -0.85 15.79 -0.52
CA GLU A 83 -1.51 16.97 -1.12
C GLU A 83 -1.46 18.23 -0.21
N ARG A 84 -0.60 18.25 0.81
CA ARG A 84 -0.44 19.33 1.78
C ARG A 84 0.52 20.45 1.31
N ALA A 85 0.59 20.68 0.00
CA ALA A 85 1.33 21.78 -0.60
C ALA A 85 0.43 22.83 -1.31
N ARG A 86 -0.89 22.63 -1.37
CA ARG A 86 -1.81 23.62 -1.97
C ARG A 86 -2.52 24.56 -0.99
N ALA A 87 -2.30 24.41 0.32
CA ALA A 87 -2.98 25.23 1.33
C ALA A 87 -2.15 26.38 1.91
N THR A 88 -0.94 26.64 1.41
CA THR A 88 -0.03 27.69 1.93
C THR A 88 0.39 28.72 0.87
N ALA A 89 -0.35 28.82 -0.23
CA ALA A 89 -0.16 29.84 -1.26
C ALA A 89 -1.50 30.48 -1.68
N ALA A 90 -2.28 30.90 -0.68
CA ALA A 90 -3.46 31.75 -0.82
C ALA A 90 -3.39 32.88 0.20
#